data_AF-A0A3C0GBX1-F1
#
_entry.id   AF-A0A3C0GBX1-F1
#
_cell.length_a   1.000
_cell.length_b   1.000
_cell.length_c   1.000
_cell.angle_alpha   90.00
_cell.angle_beta   90.00
_cell.angle_gamma   90.00
#
_symmetry.space_group_name_H-M   'P 1'
#
loop_
_entity.id
_entity.type
_entity.pdbx_description
1 polymer ?
#
loop_
_entity_poly.entity_id
_entity_poly.type
_entity_poly.pdbx_seq_one_letter_code
_entity_poly.pdbx_strand_id
1 'polypeptide(L)' 'MHKLNRAALAHFKAEKERAEANLSIYLSNPAGIGEHPDIVGEVIELIKKIVDADEAIKYLEEK' A
#
# COMPACT_ATOMS: atom_id res chain seq x y z
N MET A 1 6.40 23.39 0.79
CA MET A 1 5.66 22.29 1.45
C MET A 1 5.86 22.34 2.97
N HIS A 2 4.77 22.51 3.75
CA HIS A 2 4.80 22.61 5.22
C HIS A 2 5.29 21.32 5.90
N LYS A 3 5.87 21.38 7.11
CA LYS A 3 6.37 20.18 7.82
C LYS A 3 5.28 19.12 8.02
N LEU A 4 4.04 19.54 8.30
CA LEU A 4 2.89 18.63 8.46
C LEU A 4 2.58 17.88 7.15
N ASN A 5 2.53 18.59 6.02
CA ASN A 5 2.27 17.96 4.71
C ASN A 5 3.39 16.99 4.33
N ARG A 6 4.65 17.33 4.62
CA ARG A 6 5.78 16.40 4.37
C ARG A 6 5.68 15.13 5.20
N ALA A 7 5.30 15.25 6.48
CA ALA A 7 5.12 14.09 7.34
C ALA A 7 3.97 13.19 6.86
N ALA A 8 2.82 13.79 6.50
CA ALA A 8 1.69 13.05 5.93
C ALA A 8 2.06 12.37 4.60
N LEU A 9 2.75 13.08 3.70
CA LEU A 9 3.20 12.53 2.42
C LEU A 9 4.15 11.34 2.61
N ALA A 10 5.10 11.45 3.54
CA ALA A 10 6.03 10.36 3.86
C ALA A 10 5.31 9.13 4.42
N HIS A 11 4.28 9.33 5.24
CA HIS A 11 3.46 8.24 5.79
C HIS A 11 2.76 7.46 4.66
N PHE A 12 2.01 8.13 3.79
CA PHE A 12 1.29 7.45 2.71
C PHE A 12 2.21 6.80 1.68
N LYS A 13 3.38 7.40 1.39
CA LYS A 13 4.40 6.76 0.54
C LYS A 13 4.91 5.45 1.13
N ALA A 14 5.19 5.43 2.44
CA ALA A 14 5.63 4.23 3.14
C ALA A 14 4.53 3.15 3.23
N GLU A 15 3.27 3.55 3.42
CA GLU A 15 2.14 2.62 3.42
C GLU A 15 1.92 1.97 2.05
N LYS A 16 1.96 2.78 0.98
CA LYS A 16 1.87 2.31 -0.40
C LYS A 16 2.97 1.30 -0.70
N GLU A 17 4.23 1.67 -0.47
CA GLU A 17 5.39 0.83 -0.76
C GLU A 17 5.33 -0.51 -0.01
N ARG A 18 4.90 -0.48 1.26
CA ARG A 18 4.69 -1.70 2.04
C ARG A 18 3.61 -2.60 1.44
N ALA A 19 2.46 -2.01 1.07
CA ALA A 19 1.35 -2.76 0.51
C ALA A 19 1.69 -3.37 -0.86
N GLU A 20 2.40 -2.62 -1.71
CA GLU A 20 2.91 -3.09 -3.00
C GLU A 20 3.92 -4.24 -2.84
N ALA A 21 4.86 -4.11 -1.90
CA ALA A 21 5.83 -5.17 -1.60
C ALA A 21 5.12 -6.46 -1.16
N ASN A 22 4.16 -6.36 -0.23
CA ASN A 22 3.39 -7.52 0.21
C ASN A 22 2.57 -8.13 -0.93
N LEU A 23 1.89 -7.29 -1.72
CA LEU A 23 1.11 -7.75 -2.88
C LEU A 23 1.99 -8.46 -3.90
N SER A 24 3.21 -7.98 -4.12
CA SER A 24 4.17 -8.60 -5.04
C SER A 24 4.50 -10.04 -4.64
N ILE A 25 4.56 -10.35 -3.34
CA ILE A 25 4.81 -11.71 -2.85
C ILE A 25 3.63 -12.62 -3.25
N TYR A 26 2.39 -12.16 -3.03
CA TYR A 26 1.18 -12.88 -3.44
C TYR A 26 1.10 -13.15 -4.94
N LEU A 27 1.57 -12.21 -5.77
CA LEU A 27 1.49 -12.32 -7.22
C LEU A 27 2.67 -13.07 -7.87
N SER A 28 3.86 -13.02 -7.26
CA SER A 28 5.10 -13.54 -7.88
C SER A 28 5.63 -14.82 -7.25
N ASN A 29 5.33 -15.10 -5.98
CA ASN A 29 5.88 -16.26 -5.28
C ASN A 29 4.90 -16.86 -4.27
N PRO A 30 3.78 -17.47 -4.73
CA PRO A 30 2.78 -18.06 -3.85
C PRO A 30 3.30 -19.26 -3.03
N ALA A 31 4.42 -19.87 -3.42
CA ALA A 31 4.97 -21.07 -2.79
C ALA A 31 5.55 -20.86 -1.38
N GLY A 32 5.75 -19.61 -0.94
CA GLY A 32 6.28 -19.27 0.40
C GLY A 32 5.26 -18.66 1.37
N ILE A 33 4.02 -18.46 0.92
CA ILE A 33 2.95 -17.85 1.69
C ILE A 33 2.20 -18.98 2.37
N GLY A 34 2.74 -19.45 3.50
CA GLY A 34 2.12 -20.53 4.28
C GLY A 34 0.64 -20.29 4.53
N GLU A 35 -0.14 -21.37 4.53
CA GLU A 35 -1.57 -21.56 4.87
C GLU A 35 -2.42 -20.32 5.25
N HIS A 36 -2.40 -19.22 4.49
CA HIS A 36 -3.38 -18.16 4.67
C HIS A 36 -4.70 -18.64 4.05
N PRO A 37 -5.78 -18.82 4.84
CA PRO A 37 -7.00 -19.44 4.34
C PRO A 37 -7.71 -18.59 3.29
N ASP A 38 -7.45 -17.27 3.27
CA ASP A 38 -8.06 -16.32 2.34
C ASP A 38 -7.01 -15.42 1.68
N ILE A 39 -6.31 -15.97 0.69
CA ILE A 39 -5.30 -15.23 -0.08
C ILE A 39 -5.93 -14.10 -0.92
N VAL A 40 -7.12 -14.35 -1.47
CA VAL A 40 -7.80 -13.37 -2.34
C VAL A 40 -8.30 -12.18 -1.51
N GLY A 41 -8.83 -12.42 -0.31
CA GLY A 41 -9.19 -11.38 0.64
C GLY A 41 -8.01 -10.47 0.98
N GLU A 42 -6.84 -11.04 1.26
CA GLU A 42 -5.64 -10.25 1.54
C GLU A 42 -5.19 -9.42 0.34
N VAL A 43 -5.22 -9.99 -0.87
CA VAL A 43 -4.95 -9.24 -2.12
C VAL A 43 -5.90 -8.05 -2.27
N ILE A 44 -7.20 -8.24 -2.01
CA ILE A 44 -8.20 -7.16 -2.07
C ILE A 44 -7.87 -6.05 -1.06
N GLU A 45 -7.55 -6.41 0.18
CA GLU A 45 -7.21 -5.43 1.23
C GLU A 45 -5.92 -4.68 0.92
N LEU A 46 -4.91 -5.34 0.37
CA LEU A 46 -3.67 -4.69 -0.06
C LEU A 46 -3.92 -3.70 -1.21
N ILE A 47 -4.76 -4.05 -2.19
CA ILE A 47 -5.12 -3.15 -3.28
C ILE A 47 -5.87 -1.92 -2.74
N LYS A 48 -6.82 -2.08 -1.82
CA LYS A 48 -7.51 -0.93 -1.20
C LYS A 48 -6.54 0.01 -0.51
N LYS A 49 -5.58 -0.51 0.28
CA LYS A 49 -4.54 0.30 0.93
C LYS A 49 -3.69 1.08 -0.07
N ILE A 50 -3.33 0.46 -1.19
CA ILE A 50 -2.58 1.13 -2.26
C ILE A 50 -3.38 2.29 -2.85
N VAL A 51 -4.65 2.05 -3.17
CA VAL A 51 -5.54 3.08 -3.75
C VAL A 51 -5.74 4.24 -2.79
N ASP A 52 -6.07 3.96 -1.53
CA ASP A 52 -6.28 4.99 -0.49
C ASP A 52 -5.01 5.85 -0.30
N ALA A 53 -3.84 5.21 -0.25
CA ALA A 53 -2.57 5.91 -0.14
C ALA A 53 -2.26 6.77 -1.38
N ASP A 54 -2.56 6.28 -2.59
CA ASP A 54 -2.34 7.03 -3.82
C ASP A 54 -3.23 8.27 -3.92
N GLU A 55 -4.52 8.15 -3.55
CA GLU A 55 -5.42 9.30 -3.51
C GLU A 55 -4.95 10.35 -2.50
N ALA A 56 -4.49 9.91 -1.32
CA ALA A 56 -3.95 10.80 -0.31
C ALA A 56 -2.65 11.50 -0.76
N ILE A 57 -1.74 10.78 -1.42
CA ILE A 57 -0.52 11.35 -2.02
C ILE A 57 -0.91 12.41 -3.06
N LYS A 58 -1.81 12.07 -3.99
CA LYS A 58 -2.26 12.96 -5.05
C LYS A 58 -2.85 14.25 -4.47
N TYR A 59 -3.74 14.16 -3.48
CA TYR A 59 -4.32 15.32 -2.81
C TYR A 59 -3.26 16.23 -2.15
N LEU A 60 -2.21 15.63 -1.57
CA LEU A 60 -1.12 16.37 -0.93
C LEU A 60 -0.15 17.02 -1.92
N GLU A 61 0.01 16.45 -3.11
CA GLU A 61 0.91 16.95 -4.17
C GLU A 61 0.23 17.96 -5.12
N GLU A 62 -1.09 17.87 -5.31
CA GLU A 62 -1.89 18.81 -6.12
C GLU A 62 -2.22 20.13 -5.40
N LYS A 63 -1.79 20.29 -4.13
CA LYS A 63 -1.93 21.53 -3.34
C LYS A 63 -0.67 22.38 -3.33
#